data_AF-A0A2E8AYW2-F1
#
_entry.id   AF-A0A2E8AYW2-F1
#
_cell.length_a   1.000
_cell.length_b   1.000
_cell.length_c   1.000
_cell.angle_alpha   90.00
_cell.angle_beta   90.00
_cell.angle_gamma   90.00
#
_symmetry.space_group_name_H-M   'P 1'
#
loop_
_entity.id
_entity.type
_entity.pdbx_description
1 polymer ?
#
loop_
_entity_poly.entity_id
_entity_poly.type
_entity_poly.pdbx_seq_one_letter_code
_entity_poly.pdbx_strand_id
1 'polypeptide(L)'
;MTIIDRYLLGSFAKSLAICFLSLTGLYLVIDAFSNLDEFLLYSERGGGIFRVLAEYYGARILAFFDLTSSVLALIAAIFTLTWLQRHNEMTALLAAGIPKSRLIRPLIGGVLAVSLLAIANREIVIPQFQDRLTRNAQDWYGDHGQSLEGRRDHETQIFMEGRSTFANESRILAPRFRLPPGLRQFGKQIVAANAYYQAPQEGRPGGYLFR
;
A
#
# COMPACT_ATOMS: atom_id res chain seq x y z
N MET A 1 10.75 -9.31 -32.10
CA MET A 1 11.06 -7.93 -31.65
C MET A 1 12.20 -7.40 -32.49
N THR A 2 12.07 -6.20 -33.05
CA THR A 2 13.18 -5.58 -33.77
C THR A 2 14.19 -4.98 -32.79
N ILE A 3 15.44 -4.78 -33.23
CA ILE A 3 16.50 -4.21 -32.39
C ILE A 3 16.08 -2.84 -31.81
N ILE A 4 15.31 -2.06 -32.59
CA ILE A 4 14.77 -0.75 -32.21
C ILE A 4 13.75 -0.88 -31.07
N ASP A 5 12.82 -1.85 -31.15
CA ASP A 5 11.81 -2.05 -30.09
C ASP A 5 12.46 -2.36 -28.74
N ARG A 6 13.47 -3.24 -28.75
CA ARG A 6 14.23 -3.61 -27.55
C ARG A 6 15.03 -2.44 -26.99
N TYR A 7 15.61 -1.62 -27.87
CA TYR A 7 16.34 -0.42 -27.47
C TYR A 7 15.40 0.60 -26.81
N LEU A 8 14.24 0.87 -27.40
CA LEU A 8 13.24 1.78 -26.86
C LEU A 8 12.69 1.30 -25.51
N LEU A 9 12.38 0.00 -25.39
CA LEU A 9 11.95 -0.60 -24.12
C LEU A 9 13.04 -0.53 -23.06
N GLY A 10 14.31 -0.75 -23.45
CA GLY A 10 15.45 -0.62 -22.54
C GLY A 10 15.64 0.81 -22.03
N SER A 11 15.54 1.82 -22.92
CA SER A 11 15.57 3.22 -22.51
C SER A 11 14.38 3.61 -21.64
N PHE A 12 13.17 3.14 -21.98
CA PHE A 12 11.98 3.34 -21.16
C PHE A 12 12.14 2.76 -19.75
N ALA A 13 12.62 1.52 -19.63
CA ALA A 13 12.85 0.88 -18.34
C ALA A 13 13.91 1.62 -17.51
N LYS A 14 14.99 2.11 -18.14
CA LYS A 14 15.99 2.94 -17.46
C LYS A 14 15.41 4.26 -16.96
N SER A 15 14.66 4.97 -17.81
CA SER A 15 13.99 6.22 -17.41
C SER A 15 12.99 5.98 -16.28
N LEU A 16 12.20 4.91 -16.35
CA LEU A 16 11.27 4.52 -15.31
C LEU A 16 11.99 4.25 -13.98
N ALA A 17 13.08 3.46 -14.01
CA ALA A 17 13.85 3.14 -12.82
C ALA A 17 14.46 4.39 -12.18
N ILE A 18 15.05 5.29 -12.97
CA ILE A 18 15.63 6.54 -12.47
C ILE A 18 14.54 7.43 -11.84
N CYS A 19 13.42 7.62 -12.53
CA CYS A 19 12.31 8.43 -12.00
C CYS A 19 11.72 7.81 -10.72
N PHE A 20 11.51 6.50 -10.70
CA PHE A 20 10.99 5.80 -9.53
C PHE A 20 11.93 5.89 -8.33
N LEU A 21 13.23 5.62 -8.53
CA LEU A 21 14.24 5.72 -7.47
C LEU A 21 14.37 7.14 -6.94
N SER A 22 14.31 8.15 -7.81
CA SER A 22 14.37 9.55 -7.40
C SER A 22 13.15 9.96 -6.57
N LEU A 23 11.94 9.61 -7.03
CA LEU A 23 10.70 9.95 -6.33
C LEU A 23 10.59 9.21 -4.99
N THR A 24 10.91 7.91 -5.00
CA THR A 24 10.90 7.06 -3.81
C THR A 24 11.98 7.52 -2.83
N GLY A 25 13.19 7.82 -3.29
CA GLY A 25 14.26 8.34 -2.44
C GLY A 25 13.88 9.65 -1.75
N LEU A 26 13.26 10.58 -2.48
CA LEU A 26 12.75 11.82 -1.89
C LEU A 26 11.67 11.54 -0.84
N TYR A 27 10.72 10.65 -1.15
CA TYR A 27 9.68 10.24 -0.21
C TYR A 27 10.26 9.63 1.07
N LEU A 28 11.21 8.70 0.94
CA LEU A 28 11.87 8.05 2.07
C LEU A 28 12.61 9.05 2.96
N VAL A 29 13.33 10.00 2.36
CA VAL A 29 14.03 11.03 3.12
C VAL A 29 13.03 11.89 3.90
N ILE A 30 11.96 12.36 3.26
CA ILE A 30 10.95 13.17 3.93
C ILE A 30 10.31 12.38 5.10
N ASP A 31 9.86 11.15 4.86
CA ASP A 31 9.20 10.33 5.90
C ASP A 31 10.16 9.97 7.05
N ALA A 32 11.43 9.70 6.74
CA ALA A 32 12.45 9.39 7.73
C ALA A 32 12.77 10.58 8.64
N PHE A 33 12.86 11.78 8.08
CA PHE A 33 13.09 12.98 8.87
C PHE A 33 11.85 13.41 9.66
N SER A 34 10.64 13.22 9.10
CA SER A 34 9.40 13.57 9.79
C SER A 34 9.11 12.70 11.02
N ASN A 35 9.53 11.43 11.01
CA ASN A 35 9.26 10.48 12.11
C ASN A 35 10.56 9.98 12.76
N LEU A 36 11.63 10.78 12.72
CA LEU A 36 12.96 10.37 13.18
C LEU A 36 12.96 9.93 14.65
N ASP A 37 12.27 10.68 15.52
CA ASP A 37 12.17 10.41 16.95
C ASP A 37 11.51 9.04 17.24
N GLU A 38 10.50 8.69 16.45
CA GLU A 38 9.80 7.40 16.56
C GLU A 38 10.68 6.24 16.08
N PHE A 39 11.40 6.40 14.97
CA PHE A 39 12.33 5.39 14.47
C PHE A 39 13.47 5.12 15.46
N LEU A 40 13.97 6.16 16.15
CA LEU A 40 14.96 6.00 17.22
C LEU A 40 14.38 5.18 18.38
N LEU A 41 13.16 5.50 18.83
CA LEU A 41 12.49 4.81 19.94
C LEU A 41 12.17 3.34 19.61
N TYR A 42 11.84 3.03 18.36
CA TYR A 42 11.62 1.66 17.90
C TYR A 42 12.92 0.87 17.68
N SER A 43 14.02 1.54 17.35
CA SER A 43 15.33 0.89 17.18
C SER A 43 15.87 0.27 18.47
N GLU A 44 15.54 0.88 19.63
CA GLU A 44 15.93 0.39 20.95
C GLU A 44 15.23 -0.93 21.33
N ARG A 45 14.00 -1.17 20.82
CA ARG A 45 13.23 -2.40 21.07
C ARG A 45 13.47 -3.50 20.02
N GLY A 46 13.79 -3.12 18.78
CA GLY A 46 13.78 -4.00 17.60
C GLY A 46 15.14 -4.59 17.17
N GLY A 47 16.23 -4.32 17.90
CA GLY A 47 17.55 -4.92 17.62
C GLY A 47 18.27 -4.35 16.39
N GLY A 48 17.98 -3.11 15.99
CA GLY A 48 18.74 -2.37 14.98
C GLY A 48 17.88 -1.54 14.02
N ILE A 49 18.31 -0.29 13.77
CA ILE A 49 17.55 0.70 13.00
C ILE A 49 17.31 0.27 11.54
N PHE A 50 18.29 -0.40 10.92
CA PHE A 50 18.20 -0.86 9.54
C PHE A 50 17.13 -1.94 9.32
N ARG A 51 16.91 -2.82 10.29
CA ARG A 51 15.91 -3.89 10.17
C ARG A 51 14.50 -3.32 10.29
N VAL A 52 14.30 -2.41 11.24
CA VAL A 52 13.02 -1.69 11.41
C VAL A 52 12.72 -0.86 10.16
N LEU A 53 13.71 -0.12 9.63
CA LEU A 53 13.55 0.64 8.39
C LEU A 53 13.22 -0.23 7.19
N ALA A 54 13.92 -1.36 7.00
CA ALA A 54 13.68 -2.24 5.86
C ALA A 54 12.26 -2.86 5.89
N GLU A 55 11.80 -3.26 7.08
CA GLU A 55 10.47 -3.85 7.25
C GLU A 55 9.36 -2.80 7.10
N TYR A 56 9.58 -1.59 7.59
CA TYR A 56 8.66 -0.47 7.48
C TYR A 56 8.56 0.06 6.03
N TYR A 57 9.71 0.35 5.40
CA TYR A 57 9.74 0.92 4.07
C TYR A 57 9.50 -0.10 2.96
N GLY A 58 9.76 -1.39 3.18
CA GLY A 58 9.55 -2.42 2.17
C GLY A 58 8.11 -2.46 1.64
N ALA A 59 7.13 -2.61 2.55
CA ALA A 59 5.71 -2.62 2.17
C ALA A 59 5.24 -1.24 1.66
N ARG A 60 5.79 -0.16 2.22
CA ARG A 60 5.38 1.22 1.91
C ARG A 60 5.87 1.67 0.53
N ILE A 61 7.03 1.20 0.08
CA ILE A 61 7.52 1.41 -1.30
C ILE A 61 6.59 0.76 -2.31
N LEU A 62 6.05 -0.43 -2.01
CA LEU A 62 5.11 -1.14 -2.89
C LEU A 62 3.77 -0.39 -2.99
N ALA A 63 3.25 0.13 -1.88
CA ALA A 63 2.07 0.98 -1.89
C ALA A 63 2.32 2.32 -2.63
N PHE A 64 3.49 2.91 -2.43
CA PHE A 64 3.90 4.13 -3.12
C PHE A 64 4.02 3.92 -4.63
N PHE A 65 4.55 2.76 -5.05
CA PHE A 65 4.60 2.38 -6.46
C PHE A 65 3.19 2.27 -7.05
N ASP A 66 2.24 1.63 -6.37
CA ASP A 66 0.85 1.55 -6.86
C ASP A 66 0.26 2.94 -7.13
N LEU A 67 0.42 3.85 -6.16
CA LEU A 67 -0.10 5.22 -6.24
C LEU A 67 0.56 6.06 -7.34
N THR A 68 1.86 5.87 -7.56
CA THR A 68 2.66 6.70 -8.49
C THR A 68 2.90 6.06 -9.85
N SER A 69 2.55 4.78 -10.04
CA SER A 69 2.83 3.98 -11.24
C SER A 69 2.38 4.65 -12.54
N SER A 70 1.17 5.21 -12.56
CA SER A 70 0.58 5.87 -13.73
C SER A 70 1.35 7.13 -14.14
N VAL A 71 1.70 7.96 -13.17
CA VAL A 71 2.48 9.19 -13.37
C VAL A 71 3.91 8.84 -13.79
N LEU A 72 4.53 7.85 -13.15
CA LEU A 72 5.88 7.40 -13.47
C LEU A 72 5.97 6.82 -14.89
N ALA A 73 4.99 6.03 -15.32
CA ALA A 73 4.94 5.50 -16.68
C ALA A 73 4.86 6.63 -17.73
N LEU A 74 4.06 7.67 -17.46
CA LEU A 74 3.95 8.84 -18.33
C LEU A 74 5.28 9.61 -18.40
N ILE A 75 5.87 9.92 -17.25
CA ILE A 75 7.15 10.65 -17.18
C ILE A 75 8.25 9.85 -17.89
N ALA A 76 8.34 8.54 -17.65
CA ALA A 76 9.33 7.67 -18.29
C ALA A 76 9.17 7.66 -19.83
N ALA A 77 7.93 7.62 -20.33
CA ALA A 77 7.65 7.68 -21.76
C ALA A 77 8.08 9.02 -22.37
N ILE A 78 7.74 10.14 -21.71
CA ILE A 78 8.13 11.50 -22.15
C ILE A 78 9.66 11.62 -22.14
N PHE A 79 10.32 11.13 -21.11
CA PHE A 79 11.77 11.20 -20.97
C PHE A 79 12.47 10.40 -22.07
N THR A 80 11.97 9.20 -22.35
CA THR A 80 12.49 8.34 -23.44
C THR A 80 12.35 9.03 -24.79
N LEU A 81 11.18 9.62 -25.07
CA LEU A 81 10.94 10.34 -26.32
C LEU A 81 11.83 11.58 -26.44
N THR A 82 11.95 12.36 -25.38
CA THR A 82 12.80 13.55 -25.30
C THR A 82 14.27 13.18 -25.51
N TRP A 83 14.73 12.06 -24.93
CA TRP A 83 16.09 11.57 -25.11
C TRP A 83 16.37 11.23 -26.58
N LEU A 84 15.42 10.56 -27.23
CA LEU A 84 15.48 10.17 -28.64
C LEU A 84 15.50 11.40 -29.58
N GLN A 85 14.76 12.45 -29.22
CA GLN A 85 14.76 13.73 -29.96
C GLN A 85 16.09 14.46 -29.77
N ARG A 86 16.61 14.53 -28.54
CA ARG A 86 17.83 15.27 -28.22
C ARG A 86 19.08 14.71 -28.92
N HIS A 87 19.12 13.40 -29.14
CA HIS A 87 20.22 12.73 -29.85
C HIS A 87 20.01 12.66 -31.38
N ASN A 88 18.96 13.30 -31.91
CA ASN A 88 18.55 13.23 -33.31
C ASN A 88 18.28 11.79 -33.83
N GLU A 89 18.13 10.81 -32.93
CA GLU A 89 17.82 9.43 -33.29
C GLU A 89 16.43 9.32 -33.92
N MET A 90 15.46 10.09 -33.43
CA MET A 90 14.12 10.11 -34.04
C MET A 90 14.16 10.65 -35.48
N THR A 91 14.98 11.68 -35.76
CA THR A 91 15.15 12.24 -37.10
C THR A 91 15.80 11.22 -38.04
N ALA A 92 16.82 10.49 -37.57
CA ALA A 92 17.49 9.44 -38.33
C ALA A 92 16.54 8.29 -38.69
N LEU A 93 15.71 7.84 -37.74
CA LEU A 93 14.72 6.78 -37.96
C LEU A 93 13.64 7.20 -38.97
N LEU A 94 13.19 8.45 -38.91
CA LEU A 94 12.21 8.99 -39.86
C LEU A 94 12.81 9.12 -41.27
N ALA A 95 14.07 9.56 -41.38
CA ALA A 95 14.79 9.61 -42.65
C ALA A 95 15.00 8.22 -43.27
N ALA A 96 15.13 7.18 -42.44
CA ALA A 96 15.17 5.78 -42.87
C ALA A 96 13.78 5.21 -43.28
N GLY A 97 12.73 6.04 -43.32
CA GLY A 97 11.38 5.65 -43.73
C GLY A 97 10.58 4.91 -42.65
N ILE A 98 11.04 4.91 -41.39
CA ILE A 98 10.33 4.25 -40.30
C ILE A 98 9.21 5.16 -39.79
N PRO A 99 7.94 4.71 -39.80
CA PRO A 99 6.83 5.55 -39.37
C PRO A 99 6.84 5.76 -37.85
N LYS A 100 6.40 6.94 -37.41
CA LYS A 100 6.26 7.31 -35.98
C LYS A 100 5.40 6.30 -35.20
N SER A 101 4.39 5.71 -35.83
CA SER A 101 3.52 4.70 -35.21
C SER A 101 4.29 3.45 -34.74
N ARG A 102 5.39 3.09 -35.41
CA ARG A 102 6.24 1.95 -35.00
C ARG A 102 7.07 2.27 -33.77
N LEU A 103 7.47 3.52 -33.57
CA LEU A 103 8.17 4.01 -32.38
C LEU A 103 7.26 4.05 -31.14
N ILE A 104 5.99 4.40 -31.32
CA ILE A 104 5.03 4.54 -30.22
C ILE A 104 4.57 3.18 -29.69
N ARG A 105 4.43 2.16 -30.55
CA ARG A 105 4.00 0.80 -30.17
C ARG A 105 4.79 0.19 -28.99
N PRO A 106 6.14 0.15 -28.99
CA PRO A 106 6.89 -0.40 -27.85
C PRO A 106 6.73 0.44 -26.58
N LEU A 107 6.56 1.77 -26.69
CA LEU A 107 6.29 2.63 -25.53
C LEU A 107 4.92 2.32 -24.91
N ILE A 108 3.88 2.18 -25.73
CA ILE A 108 2.54 1.75 -25.26
C ILE A 108 2.63 0.37 -24.60
N GLY A 109 3.37 -0.57 -25.20
CA GLY A 109 3.61 -1.88 -24.59
C GLY A 109 4.30 -1.78 -23.23
N GLY A 110 5.28 -0.89 -23.08
CA GLY A 110 5.95 -0.60 -21.81
C GLY A 110 5.01 -0.01 -20.76
N VAL A 111 4.18 0.97 -21.13
CA VAL A 111 3.17 1.56 -20.24
C VAL A 111 2.16 0.50 -19.79
N LEU A 112 1.65 -0.31 -20.72
CA LEU A 112 0.75 -1.42 -20.40
C LEU A 112 1.39 -2.42 -19.44
N ALA A 113 2.67 -2.75 -19.63
CA ALA A 113 3.40 -3.62 -18.71
C ALA A 113 3.48 -3.03 -17.30
N VAL A 114 3.76 -1.72 -17.17
CA VAL A 114 3.78 -1.04 -15.86
C VAL A 114 2.39 -1.04 -15.22
N SER A 115 1.34 -0.79 -16.00
CA SER A 115 -0.05 -0.85 -15.50
C SER A 115 -0.43 -2.26 -15.03
N LEU A 116 -0.05 -3.30 -15.76
CA LEU A 116 -0.28 -4.69 -15.34
C LEU A 116 0.50 -5.04 -14.07
N LEU A 117 1.73 -4.55 -13.93
CA LEU A 117 2.50 -4.71 -12.70
C LEU A 117 1.85 -4.00 -11.52
N ALA A 118 1.30 -2.81 -11.72
CA ALA A 118 0.54 -2.09 -10.68
C ALA A 118 -0.71 -2.87 -10.27
N ILE A 119 -1.48 -3.40 -11.23
CA ILE A 119 -2.65 -4.25 -10.95
C ILE A 119 -2.24 -5.50 -10.16
N ALA A 120 -1.18 -6.19 -10.59
CA ALA A 120 -0.69 -7.38 -9.89
C ALA A 120 -0.24 -7.05 -8.46
N ASN A 121 0.45 -5.92 -8.26
CA ASN A 121 0.85 -5.43 -6.95
C ASN A 121 -0.38 -5.13 -6.08
N ARG A 122 -1.40 -4.48 -6.64
CA ARG A 122 -2.63 -4.15 -5.93
C ARG A 122 -3.46 -5.36 -5.52
N GLU A 123 -3.58 -6.36 -6.40
CA GLU A 123 -4.44 -7.52 -6.16
C GLU A 123 -3.76 -8.62 -5.34
N ILE A 124 -2.43 -8.74 -5.42
CA ILE A 124 -1.70 -9.85 -4.78
C ILE A 124 -0.95 -9.37 -3.54
N VAL A 125 -0.24 -8.24 -3.66
CA VAL A 125 0.74 -7.81 -2.67
C VAL A 125 0.07 -6.94 -1.60
N ILE A 126 -0.72 -5.93 -1.99
CA ILE A 126 -1.39 -5.05 -1.02
C ILE A 126 -2.25 -5.81 0.02
N PRO A 127 -3.11 -6.78 -0.34
CA PRO A 127 -3.91 -7.48 0.67
C PRO A 127 -3.07 -8.29 1.67
N GLN A 128 -1.89 -8.77 1.27
CA GLN A 128 -0.98 -9.50 2.18
C GLN A 128 -0.32 -8.59 3.22
N PHE A 129 -0.21 -7.29 2.92
CA PHE A 129 0.41 -6.29 3.80
C PHE A 129 -0.59 -5.29 4.37
N GLN A 130 -1.90 -5.52 4.22
CA GLN A 130 -2.94 -4.58 4.62
C GLN A 130 -2.84 -4.23 6.12
N ASP A 131 -2.60 -5.22 6.98
CA ASP A 131 -2.43 -5.00 8.43
C ASP A 131 -1.22 -4.13 8.77
N ARG A 132 -0.16 -4.15 7.94
CA ARG A 132 1.04 -3.33 8.11
C ARG A 132 0.90 -1.94 7.48
N LEU A 133 0.14 -1.82 6.40
CA LEU A 133 -0.12 -0.57 5.69
C LEU A 133 -1.16 0.31 6.41
N THR A 134 -2.07 -0.30 7.16
CA THR A 134 -3.05 0.43 7.99
C THR A 134 -2.40 1.05 9.23
N ARG A 135 -1.21 0.57 9.62
CA ARG A 135 -0.42 1.13 10.72
C ARG A 135 0.43 2.29 10.22
N ASN A 136 0.27 3.45 10.85
CA ASN A 136 1.07 4.63 10.55
C ASN A 136 2.41 4.62 11.32
N ALA A 137 3.39 5.44 10.94
CA ALA A 137 4.69 5.52 11.63
C ALA A 137 4.53 5.66 13.16
N GLN A 138 3.60 6.55 13.52
CA GLN A 138 3.20 6.90 14.88
C GLN A 138 2.55 5.76 15.67
N ASP A 139 2.05 4.71 15.02
CA ASP A 139 1.33 3.62 15.66
C ASP A 139 1.72 2.25 15.10
N TRP A 140 3.02 2.04 14.92
CA TRP A 140 3.57 0.79 14.39
C TRP A 140 3.22 -0.43 15.27
N TYR A 141 3.15 -0.22 16.59
CA TYR A 141 2.78 -1.27 17.55
C TYR A 141 1.26 -1.40 17.76
N GLY A 142 0.44 -0.44 17.33
CA GLY A 142 -1.01 -0.47 17.58
C GLY A 142 -1.40 -0.14 19.03
N ASP A 143 -0.53 0.60 19.73
CA ASP A 143 -0.73 1.05 21.11
C ASP A 143 -1.64 2.30 21.18
N HIS A 144 -1.84 3.01 20.06
CA HIS A 144 -2.73 4.15 20.01
C HIS A 144 -4.18 3.73 19.73
N GLY A 145 -5.09 4.22 20.57
CA GLY A 145 -6.52 3.97 20.41
C GLY A 145 -7.07 4.73 19.22
N GLN A 146 -7.46 4.03 18.15
CA GLN A 146 -8.18 4.62 17.01
C GLN A 146 -9.68 4.67 17.30
N SER A 147 -10.37 5.74 16.91
CA SER A 147 -11.83 5.81 17.17
C SER A 147 -12.57 4.76 16.34
N LEU A 148 -13.43 3.97 16.99
CA LEU A 148 -14.24 2.97 16.31
C LEU A 148 -15.44 3.64 15.64
N GLU A 149 -15.41 3.77 14.32
CA GLU A 149 -16.63 4.09 13.57
C GLU A 149 -17.62 2.94 13.69
N GLY A 150 -18.85 3.27 14.10
CA GLY A 150 -19.89 2.27 14.31
C GLY A 150 -20.23 1.55 13.01
N ARG A 151 -20.04 0.23 12.96
CA ARG A 151 -20.36 -0.60 11.80
C ARG A 151 -21.31 -1.72 12.16
N ARG A 152 -22.16 -2.09 11.21
CA ARG A 152 -23.03 -3.26 11.32
C ARG A 152 -22.34 -4.46 10.70
N ASP A 153 -22.27 -5.55 11.44
CA ASP A 153 -21.91 -6.84 10.88
C ASP A 153 -23.05 -7.35 10.00
N HIS A 154 -22.75 -7.71 8.75
CA HIS A 154 -23.76 -8.13 7.78
C HIS A 154 -24.24 -9.57 8.04
N GLU A 155 -23.43 -10.42 8.66
CA GLU A 155 -23.85 -11.78 8.99
C GLU A 155 -24.70 -11.82 10.24
N THR A 156 -24.20 -11.27 11.35
CA THR A 156 -24.93 -11.30 12.63
C THR A 156 -25.93 -10.16 12.81
N GLN A 157 -25.91 -9.14 11.94
CA GLN A 157 -26.71 -7.91 12.06
C GLN A 157 -26.45 -7.13 13.37
N ILE A 158 -25.38 -7.46 14.11
CA ILE A 158 -24.98 -6.75 15.32
C ILE A 158 -24.36 -5.41 14.92
N PHE A 159 -24.81 -4.34 15.55
CA PHE A 159 -24.21 -3.02 15.37
C PHE A 159 -23.11 -2.84 16.40
N MET A 160 -21.87 -2.77 15.94
CA MET A 160 -20.66 -2.66 16.76
C MET A 160 -20.25 -1.20 16.86
N GLU A 161 -20.21 -0.66 18.07
CA GLU A 161 -19.76 0.69 18.38
C GLU A 161 -18.77 0.61 19.56
N GLY A 162 -17.91 1.61 19.72
CA GLY A 162 -16.95 1.65 20.82
C GLY A 162 -16.27 3.01 20.90
N ARG A 163 -15.52 3.28 21.97
CA ARG A 163 -14.79 4.55 22.10
C ARG A 163 -13.51 4.52 21.26
N SER A 164 -12.72 3.46 21.43
CA SER A 164 -11.44 3.30 20.75
C SER A 164 -11.11 1.83 20.51
N THR A 165 -10.32 1.53 19.48
CA THR A 165 -9.76 0.21 19.18
C THR A 165 -8.24 0.23 19.29
N PHE A 166 -7.68 -0.82 19.87
CA PHE A 166 -6.24 -1.04 20.01
C PHE A 166 -5.89 -2.30 19.22
N ALA A 167 -5.05 -2.15 18.19
CA ALA A 167 -4.72 -3.25 17.28
C ALA A 167 -3.77 -4.27 17.92
N ASN A 168 -2.91 -3.83 18.86
CA ASN A 168 -1.95 -4.67 19.55
C ASN A 168 -2.59 -5.87 20.28
N GLU A 169 -3.70 -5.62 20.97
CA GLU A 169 -4.41 -6.56 21.83
C GLU A 169 -5.70 -7.08 21.16
N SER A 170 -5.98 -6.63 19.94
CA SER A 170 -7.30 -6.81 19.29
C SER A 170 -8.44 -6.39 20.23
N ARG A 171 -8.28 -5.23 20.88
CA ARG A 171 -9.14 -4.75 21.96
C ARG A 171 -10.00 -3.57 21.51
N ILE A 172 -11.27 -3.57 21.90
CA ILE A 172 -12.18 -2.43 21.82
C ILE A 172 -12.41 -1.90 23.23
N LEU A 173 -12.15 -0.62 23.44
CA LEU A 173 -12.43 0.10 24.69
C LEU A 173 -13.86 0.64 24.68
N ALA A 174 -14.57 0.41 25.79
CA ALA A 174 -15.98 0.76 25.97
C ALA A 174 -16.87 0.30 24.80
N PRO A 175 -16.85 -1.00 24.43
CA PRO A 175 -17.68 -1.53 23.35
C PRO A 175 -19.16 -1.40 23.71
N ARG A 176 -19.98 -1.04 22.71
CA ARG A 176 -21.43 -0.94 22.78
C ARG A 176 -22.03 -1.66 21.58
N PHE A 177 -22.34 -2.94 21.75
CA PHE A 177 -22.82 -3.79 20.66
C PHE A 177 -24.33 -3.92 20.75
N ARG A 178 -25.08 -3.42 19.76
CA ARG A 178 -26.54 -3.54 19.73
C ARG A 178 -26.95 -4.81 19.03
N LEU A 179 -27.75 -5.62 19.73
CA LEU A 179 -28.21 -6.92 19.26
C LEU A 179 -29.42 -6.79 18.32
N PRO A 180 -29.50 -7.61 17.26
CA PRO A 180 -30.68 -7.67 16.40
C PRO A 180 -31.90 -8.27 17.13
N PRO A 181 -33.11 -8.13 16.57
CA PRO A 181 -34.34 -8.65 17.19
C PRO A 181 -34.29 -10.12 17.58
N GLY A 182 -33.62 -10.98 16.79
CA GLY A 182 -33.49 -12.41 17.05
C GLY A 182 -32.64 -12.78 18.27
N LEU A 183 -31.80 -11.86 18.78
CA LEU A 183 -30.92 -12.09 19.93
C LEU A 183 -31.38 -11.35 21.20
N ARG A 184 -32.60 -10.79 21.18
CA ARG A 184 -33.13 -9.97 22.29
C ARG A 184 -33.26 -10.70 23.62
N GLN A 185 -33.29 -12.03 23.62
CA GLN A 185 -33.27 -12.82 24.85
C GLN A 185 -32.02 -12.56 25.72
N PHE A 186 -30.93 -12.08 25.10
CA PHE A 186 -29.69 -11.69 25.78
C PHE A 186 -29.59 -10.19 26.05
N GLY A 187 -30.64 -9.42 25.77
CA GLY A 187 -30.70 -7.97 25.96
C GLY A 187 -30.74 -7.18 24.64
N LYS A 188 -30.87 -5.85 24.75
CA LYS A 188 -30.89 -4.93 23.60
C LYS A 188 -29.47 -4.53 23.16
N GLN A 189 -28.55 -4.50 24.11
CA GLN A 189 -27.16 -4.11 23.90
C GLN A 189 -26.25 -4.83 24.89
N ILE A 190 -25.03 -5.10 24.47
CA ILE A 190 -23.93 -5.58 25.29
C ILE A 190 -22.95 -4.43 25.46
N VAL A 191 -22.64 -4.09 26.70
CA VAL A 191 -21.70 -3.02 27.06
C VAL A 191 -20.70 -3.58 28.06
N ALA A 192 -19.42 -3.25 27.87
CA ALA A 192 -18.36 -3.65 28.78
C ALA A 192 -17.28 -2.56 28.88
N ALA A 193 -16.30 -2.76 29.76
CA ALA A 193 -15.13 -1.88 29.80
C ALA A 193 -14.21 -2.18 28.61
N ASN A 194 -14.01 -3.46 28.32
CA ASN A 194 -13.17 -3.92 27.21
C ASN A 194 -13.83 -5.08 26.46
N ALA A 195 -13.60 -5.18 25.16
CA ALA A 195 -13.86 -6.39 24.38
C ALA A 195 -12.58 -6.84 23.68
N TYR A 196 -12.19 -8.09 23.84
CA TYR A 196 -11.02 -8.69 23.21
C TYR A 196 -11.45 -9.67 22.13
N TYR A 197 -10.96 -9.52 20.90
CA TYR A 197 -11.22 -10.51 19.87
C TYR A 197 -10.47 -11.81 20.15
N GLN A 198 -11.17 -12.94 19.99
CA GLN A 198 -10.64 -14.29 20.09
C GLN A 198 -10.85 -15.01 18.76
N ALA A 199 -9.76 -15.54 18.22
CA ALA A 199 -9.81 -16.40 17.05
C ALA A 199 -10.60 -17.68 17.33
N PRO A 200 -11.23 -18.30 16.31
CA PRO A 200 -11.94 -19.57 16.47
C PRO A 200 -11.02 -20.66 17.04
N GLN A 201 -11.50 -21.37 18.06
CA GLN A 201 -10.82 -22.52 18.67
C GLN A 201 -11.80 -23.69 18.85
N GLU A 202 -11.34 -24.89 18.54
CA GLU A 202 -12.00 -26.18 18.88
C GLU A 202 -13.53 -26.19 18.67
N GLY A 203 -13.98 -25.84 17.45
CA GLY A 203 -15.41 -25.89 17.09
C GLY A 203 -16.24 -24.70 17.57
N ARG A 204 -15.63 -23.68 18.20
CA ARG A 204 -16.29 -22.41 18.53
C ARG A 204 -15.95 -21.35 17.48
N PRO A 205 -16.94 -20.61 16.94
CA PRO A 205 -16.67 -19.50 16.03
C PRO A 205 -15.90 -18.39 16.76
N GLY A 206 -15.09 -17.64 16.01
CA GLY A 206 -14.37 -16.48 16.54
C GLY A 206 -15.35 -15.41 17.02
N GLY A 207 -14.95 -14.62 18.02
CA GLY A 207 -15.84 -13.63 18.62
C GLY A 207 -15.14 -12.72 19.62
N TYR A 208 -15.93 -11.83 20.22
CA TYR A 208 -15.42 -10.88 21.22
C TYR A 208 -15.72 -11.35 22.64
N LEU A 209 -14.68 -11.43 23.46
CA LEU A 209 -14.78 -11.62 24.90
C LEU A 209 -14.93 -10.25 25.59
N PHE A 210 -16.09 -10.01 26.16
CA PHE A 210 -16.40 -8.80 26.94
C PHE A 210 -15.90 -8.95 28.39
N ARG A 211 -15.17 -7.96 28.90
CA ARG A 211 -14.65 -7.86 30.27
C ARG A 211 -14.96 -6.50 30.89
#